data_AF-A0A767S6T5-F1
#
_entry.id   AF-A0A767S6T5-F1
#
_cell.length_a   1.000
_cell.length_b   1.000
_cell.length_c   1.000
_cell.angle_alpha   90.00
_cell.angle_beta   90.00
_cell.angle_gamma   90.00
#
_symmetry.space_group_name_H-M   'P 1'
#
loop_
_entity.id
_entity.type
_entity.pdbx_description
1 polymer ?
#
loop_
_entity_poly.entity_id
_entity_poly.type
_entity_poly.pdbx_seq_one_letter_code
_entity_poly.pdbx_strand_id
1 'polypeptide(L)'
;AWQQATAQTPGLLARALDPQAQPLNEEEMARLALGLRTRLQNDAGNVEGWLMLGRTGMVLGNAGTATGAYANAYRLDPKNRDAALGYAEALTRSSDPEDNRRGGELLRRLVSRDH
;
A
#
# COMPACT_ATOMS: atom_id res chain seq x y z
N ALA A 1 22.20 -2.85 -4.12
CA ALA A 1 20.95 -3.49 -3.69
C ALA A 1 19.70 -2.67 -4.07
N TRP A 2 19.54 -1.41 -3.64
CA TRP A 2 18.35 -0.62 -3.96
C TRP A 2 18.23 -0.22 -5.45
N GLN A 3 19.34 0.10 -6.13
CA GLN A 3 19.34 0.44 -7.57
C GLN A 3 18.79 -0.70 -8.44
N GLN A 4 19.13 -1.95 -8.11
CA GLN A 4 18.63 -3.13 -8.81
C GLN A 4 17.13 -3.34 -8.57
N ALA A 5 16.66 -3.13 -7.34
CA ALA A 5 15.24 -3.20 -7.03
C ALA A 5 14.44 -2.14 -7.81
N THR A 6 14.94 -0.91 -7.87
CA THR A 6 14.33 0.18 -8.68
C THR A 6 14.32 -0.17 -10.18
N ALA A 7 15.39 -0.75 -10.70
CA ALA A 7 15.46 -1.17 -12.11
C ALA A 7 14.49 -2.31 -12.45
N GLN A 8 14.25 -3.24 -11.52
CA GLN A 8 13.31 -4.35 -11.70
C GLN A 8 11.86 -3.97 -11.41
N THR A 9 11.62 -2.84 -10.74
CA THR A 9 10.27 -2.41 -10.30
C THR A 9 9.24 -2.40 -11.43
N PRO A 10 9.52 -1.84 -12.63
CA PRO A 10 8.52 -1.78 -13.69
C PRO A 10 8.07 -3.17 -14.14
N GLY A 11 9.01 -4.12 -14.24
CA GLY A 11 8.72 -5.50 -14.63
C GLY A 11 7.93 -6.25 -13.56
N LEU A 12 8.32 -6.10 -12.29
CA LEU A 12 7.60 -6.69 -11.16
C LEU A 12 6.19 -6.10 -11.02
N LEU A 13 6.04 -4.79 -11.21
CA LEU A 13 4.76 -4.11 -11.18
C LEU A 13 3.85 -4.59 -12.31
N ALA A 14 4.37 -4.68 -13.55
CA ALA A 14 3.60 -5.20 -14.68
C ALA A 14 3.08 -6.62 -14.41
N ARG A 15 3.93 -7.47 -13.83
CA ARG A 15 3.57 -8.85 -13.45
C ARG A 15 2.55 -8.91 -12.31
N ALA A 16 2.63 -7.99 -11.35
CA ALA A 16 1.66 -7.89 -10.26
C ALA A 16 0.27 -7.42 -10.72
N LEU A 17 0.21 -6.65 -11.81
CA LEU A 17 -1.03 -6.12 -12.39
C LEU A 17 -1.65 -7.07 -13.44
N ASP A 18 -0.89 -8.05 -13.92
CA ASP A 18 -1.36 -9.03 -14.90
C ASP A 18 -1.94 -10.27 -14.19
N PRO A 19 -3.26 -10.50 -14.28
CA PRO A 19 -3.91 -11.66 -13.65
C PRO A 19 -3.53 -13.00 -14.30
N GLN A 20 -2.95 -13.00 -15.51
CA GLN A 20 -2.48 -14.21 -16.19
C GLN A 20 -1.01 -14.51 -15.88
N ALA A 21 -0.28 -13.58 -15.28
CA ALA A 21 1.12 -13.77 -14.97
C ALA A 21 1.32 -14.60 -13.70
N GLN A 22 2.49 -15.22 -13.59
CA GLN A 22 2.84 -15.96 -12.38
C GLN A 22 2.91 -14.99 -11.19
N PRO A 23 2.24 -15.30 -10.05
CA PRO A 23 2.28 -14.43 -8.89
C PRO A 23 3.71 -14.18 -8.43
N LEU A 24 3.94 -13.00 -7.86
CA LEU A 24 5.22 -12.66 -7.28
C LEU A 24 5.46 -13.50 -6.02
N ASN A 25 6.65 -14.06 -5.89
CA ASN A 25 7.07 -14.66 -4.62
C ASN A 25 7.42 -13.58 -3.59
N GLU A 26 7.65 -13.98 -2.34
CA GLU A 26 7.91 -13.03 -1.25
C GLU A 26 9.14 -12.14 -1.50
N GLU A 27 10.24 -12.69 -2.05
CA GLU A 27 11.43 -11.91 -2.38
C GLU A 27 11.16 -10.88 -3.49
N GLU A 28 10.43 -11.28 -4.52
CA GLU A 28 10.01 -10.39 -5.61
C GLU A 28 9.10 -9.28 -5.11
N MET A 29 8.16 -9.61 -4.21
CA MET A 29 7.31 -8.63 -3.53
C MET A 29 8.14 -7.65 -2.69
N ALA A 30 9.14 -8.13 -1.95
CA ALA A 30 10.03 -7.27 -1.17
C ALA A 30 10.84 -6.32 -2.06
N ARG A 31 11.34 -6.80 -3.21
CA ARG A 31 12.03 -5.95 -4.21
C ARG A 31 11.08 -4.94 -4.83
N LEU A 32 9.86 -5.35 -5.16
CA LEU A 32 8.81 -4.45 -5.66
C LEU A 32 8.51 -3.35 -4.63
N ALA A 33 8.32 -3.69 -3.35
CA ALA A 33 8.08 -2.72 -2.29
C ALA A 33 9.23 -1.71 -2.15
N LEU A 34 10.49 -2.19 -2.14
CA LEU A 34 11.66 -1.32 -2.04
C LEU A 34 11.75 -0.36 -3.23
N GLY A 35 11.52 -0.87 -4.43
CA GLY A 35 11.57 -0.12 -5.67
C GLY A 35 10.45 0.92 -5.78
N LEU A 36 9.21 0.54 -5.44
CA LEU A 36 8.07 1.46 -5.34
C LEU A 36 8.35 2.57 -4.33
N ARG A 37 8.81 2.23 -3.11
CA ARG A 37 9.15 3.23 -2.09
C ARG A 37 10.20 4.22 -2.59
N THR A 38 11.23 3.74 -3.27
CA THR A 38 12.29 4.59 -3.82
C THR A 38 11.76 5.52 -4.92
N ARG A 39 10.88 5.01 -5.79
CA ARG A 39 10.23 5.83 -6.83
C ARG A 39 9.32 6.89 -6.22
N LEU A 40 8.50 6.51 -5.25
CA LEU A 40 7.52 7.39 -4.59
C LEU A 40 8.15 8.49 -3.73
N GLN A 41 9.40 8.32 -3.31
CA GLN A 41 10.17 9.43 -2.72
C GLN A 41 10.40 10.58 -3.72
N ASN A 42 10.51 10.27 -5.02
CA ASN A 42 10.68 11.27 -6.07
C ASN A 42 9.33 11.68 -6.70
N ASP A 43 8.35 10.78 -6.68
CA ASP A 43 7.01 10.96 -7.22
C ASP A 43 5.96 10.86 -6.10
N ALA A 44 6.05 11.80 -5.15
CA ALA A 44 5.22 11.76 -3.94
C ALA A 44 3.73 12.01 -4.19
N GLY A 45 3.35 12.49 -5.38
CA GLY A 45 1.96 12.75 -5.79
C GLY A 45 1.24 11.52 -6.37
N ASN A 46 1.93 10.39 -6.51
CA ASN A 46 1.40 9.22 -7.19
C ASN A 46 0.54 8.35 -6.26
N VAL A 47 -0.75 8.64 -6.22
CA VAL A 47 -1.75 7.92 -5.41
C VAL A 47 -1.72 6.41 -5.69
N GLU A 48 -1.75 6.01 -6.97
CA GLU A 48 -1.76 4.60 -7.39
C GLU A 48 -0.50 3.86 -6.92
N GLY A 49 0.67 4.49 -7.01
CA GLY A 49 1.90 3.89 -6.52
C GLY A 49 1.91 3.72 -5.00
N TRP A 50 1.35 4.67 -4.25
CA TRP A 50 1.16 4.53 -2.80
C TRP A 50 0.17 3.42 -2.46
N LEU A 51 -0.93 3.27 -3.20
CA LEU A 51 -1.86 2.15 -3.04
C LEU A 51 -1.17 0.81 -3.27
N MET A 52 -0.40 0.70 -4.35
CA MET A 52 0.36 -0.52 -4.66
C MET A 52 1.39 -0.85 -3.59
N LEU A 53 2.13 0.14 -3.09
CA LEU A 53 3.06 -0.07 -1.98
C LEU A 53 2.33 -0.53 -0.71
N GLY A 54 1.14 0.03 -0.44
CA GLY A 54 0.27 -0.38 0.67
C GLY A 54 -0.14 -1.84 0.57
N ARG A 55 -0.66 -2.25 -0.59
CA ARG A 55 -1.06 -3.63 -0.90
C ARG A 55 0.10 -4.60 -0.76
N THR A 56 1.26 -4.26 -1.33
CA THR A 56 2.46 -5.09 -1.23
C THR A 56 2.93 -5.21 0.23
N GLY A 57 2.89 -4.12 1.00
CA GLY A 57 3.20 -4.15 2.43
C GLY A 57 2.27 -5.08 3.22
N MET A 58 0.97 -5.08 2.91
CA MET A 58 0.00 -5.99 3.54
C MET A 58 0.29 -7.47 3.22
N VAL A 59 0.62 -7.78 1.97
CA VAL A 59 0.96 -9.15 1.54
C VAL A 59 2.22 -9.65 2.27
N LEU A 60 3.21 -8.78 2.43
CA LEU A 60 4.46 -9.07 3.15
C LEU A 60 4.30 -9.09 4.69
N GLY A 61 3.09 -8.88 5.22
CA GLY A 61 2.87 -8.75 6.65
C GLY A 61 3.54 -7.52 7.29
N ASN A 62 4.01 -6.58 6.48
CA ASN A 62 4.68 -5.36 6.92
C ASN A 62 3.64 -4.25 7.12
N ALA A 63 2.93 -4.32 8.25
CA ALA A 63 1.88 -3.36 8.62
C ALA A 63 2.41 -1.91 8.62
N GLY A 64 3.64 -1.65 9.11
CA GLY A 64 4.20 -0.31 9.11
C GLY A 64 4.36 0.31 7.72
N THR A 65 4.86 -0.48 6.76
CA THR A 65 4.95 -0.04 5.34
C THR A 65 3.57 0.17 4.75
N ALA A 66 2.62 -0.75 5.03
CA ALA A 66 1.26 -0.64 4.54
C ALA A 66 0.58 0.65 5.05
N THR A 67 0.59 0.86 6.36
CA THR A 67 -0.01 2.03 7.02
C THR A 67 0.58 3.32 6.49
N GLY A 68 1.91 3.42 6.38
CA GLY A 68 2.56 4.62 5.85
C GLY A 68 2.22 4.89 4.38
N ALA A 69 2.12 3.86 3.56
CA ALA A 69 1.78 4.00 2.14
C ALA A 69 0.32 4.41 1.94
N TYR A 70 -0.62 3.73 2.60
CA TYR A 70 -2.03 4.09 2.52
C TYR A 70 -2.33 5.45 3.14
N ALA A 71 -1.62 5.86 4.20
CA ALA A 71 -1.73 7.22 4.76
C ALA A 71 -1.36 8.28 3.71
N ASN A 72 -0.31 8.05 2.91
CA ASN A 72 0.06 8.96 1.83
C ASN A 72 -0.99 8.96 0.72
N ALA A 73 -1.47 7.80 0.28
CA ALA A 73 -2.53 7.70 -0.73
C ALA A 73 -3.80 8.45 -0.28
N TYR A 74 -4.25 8.22 0.96
CA TYR A 74 -5.44 8.84 1.51
C TYR A 74 -5.27 10.35 1.74
N ARG A 75 -4.06 10.81 2.07
CA ARG A 75 -3.77 12.26 2.17
C ARG A 75 -3.85 12.95 0.81
N LEU A 76 -3.38 12.29 -0.25
CA LEU A 76 -3.36 12.84 -1.61
C LEU A 76 -4.75 12.81 -2.25
N ASP A 77 -5.50 11.73 -2.04
CA ASP A 77 -6.88 11.61 -2.48
C ASP A 77 -7.78 11.05 -1.36
N PRO A 78 -8.32 11.92 -0.48
CA PRO A 78 -9.21 11.50 0.60
C PRO A 78 -10.56 10.94 0.13
N LYS A 79 -10.90 11.12 -1.16
CA LYS A 79 -12.13 10.60 -1.76
C LYS A 79 -11.93 9.22 -2.37
N ASN A 80 -10.68 8.80 -2.57
CA ASN A 80 -10.36 7.46 -3.04
C ASN A 80 -10.73 6.42 -1.98
N ARG A 81 -11.72 5.60 -2.31
CA ARG A 81 -12.24 4.58 -1.39
C ARG A 81 -11.23 3.47 -1.13
N ASP A 82 -10.44 3.08 -2.12
CA ASP A 82 -9.40 2.05 -1.96
C ASP A 82 -8.31 2.53 -1.00
N ALA A 83 -7.95 3.82 -1.07
CA ALA A 83 -7.01 4.42 -0.14
C ALA A 83 -7.56 4.44 1.29
N ALA A 84 -8.82 4.86 1.45
CA ALA A 84 -9.44 4.94 2.76
C ALA A 84 -9.64 3.55 3.40
N LEU A 85 -10.11 2.57 2.61
CA LEU A 85 -10.30 1.20 3.08
C LEU A 85 -8.97 0.54 3.43
N GLY A 86 -8.00 0.59 2.51
CA GLY A 86 -6.66 0.03 2.74
C GLY A 86 -5.96 0.67 3.93
N TYR A 87 -6.14 1.99 4.14
CA TYR A 87 -5.61 2.66 5.32
C TYR A 87 -6.27 2.16 6.60
N ALA A 88 -7.59 2.04 6.60
CA ALA A 88 -8.32 1.55 7.76
C ALA A 88 -7.93 0.10 8.11
N GLU A 89 -7.82 -0.78 7.11
CA GLU A 89 -7.37 -2.17 7.30
C GLU A 89 -5.94 -2.25 7.83
N ALA A 90 -5.01 -1.49 7.25
CA ALA A 90 -3.62 -1.47 7.70
C ALA A 90 -3.51 -0.97 9.16
N LEU A 91 -4.27 0.07 9.50
CA LEU A 91 -4.39 0.58 10.87
C LEU A 91 -4.92 -0.49 11.83
N THR A 92 -5.93 -1.27 11.45
CA THR A 92 -6.48 -2.35 12.32
C THR A 92 -5.56 -3.55 12.50
N ARG A 93 -4.56 -3.71 11.63
CA ARG A 93 -3.54 -4.77 11.73
C ARG A 93 -2.25 -4.27 12.38
N SER A 94 -2.20 -2.99 12.77
CA SER A 94 -1.05 -2.40 13.45
C SER A 94 -0.91 -2.97 14.86
N SER A 95 0.33 -3.04 15.35
CA SER A 95 0.60 -3.40 16.75
C SER A 95 0.25 -2.27 17.71
N ASP A 96 0.02 -1.04 17.21
CA ASP A 96 -0.34 0.12 18.02
C ASP A 96 -1.86 0.13 18.33
N PRO A 97 -2.28 0.09 19.61
CA PRO A 97 -3.69 0.18 20.00
C PRO A 97 -4.39 1.45 19.50
N GLU A 98 -3.67 2.55 19.33
CA GLU A 98 -4.22 3.80 18.80
C GLU A 98 -4.52 3.69 17.30
N ASP A 99 -3.62 3.08 16.53
CA ASP A 99 -3.88 2.79 15.12
C ASP A 99 -5.13 1.91 14.98
N ASN A 100 -5.23 0.85 15.78
CA ASN A 100 -6.38 -0.06 15.76
C ASN A 100 -7.70 0.67 16.01
N ARG A 101 -7.72 1.60 16.97
CA ARG A 101 -8.87 2.45 17.28
C ARG A 101 -9.24 3.33 16.08
N ARG A 102 -8.27 4.04 15.51
CA ARG A 102 -8.45 4.94 14.36
C ARG A 102 -8.93 4.18 13.13
N GLY A 103 -8.36 2.99 12.88
CA GLY A 103 -8.77 2.10 11.79
C GLY A 103 -10.23 1.67 11.93
N GLY A 104 -10.65 1.24 13.12
CA GLY A 104 -12.05 0.90 13.40
C GLY A 104 -13.02 2.08 13.22
N GLU A 105 -12.62 3.29 13.62
CA GLU A 105 -13.41 4.50 13.38
C GLU A 105 -13.54 4.83 11.89
N LEU A 106 -12.45 4.70 11.13
CA LEU A 106 -12.44 4.95 9.69
C LEU A 106 -13.33 3.93 8.95
N LEU A 107 -13.24 2.64 9.29
CA LEU A 107 -14.11 1.59 8.75
C LEU A 107 -15.59 1.92 8.98
N ARG A 108 -15.97 2.29 10.22
CA ARG A 108 -17.36 2.68 10.53
C ARG A 108 -17.83 3.85 9.67
N ARG A 109 -17.00 4.88 9.49
CA ARG A 109 -17.35 6.03 8.63
C ARG A 109 -17.51 5.64 7.17
N LEU A 110 -16.69 4.72 6.67
CA LEU A 110 -16.77 4.24 5.28
C LEU A 110 -18.06 3.46 5.03
N VAL A 111 -18.48 2.61 5.97
CA VAL A 111 -19.74 1.87 5.88
C VAL A 111 -20.95 2.81 5.96
N SER A 112 -20.94 3.78 6.90
CA SER A 112 -22.04 4.74 7.04
C SER A 112 -22.24 5.69 5.85
N ARG A 113 -21.23 5.86 4.99
CA ARG A 113 -21.32 6.71 3.79
C ARG A 113 -21.91 6.00 2.57
N ASP A 114 -22.08 4.67 2.64
CA ASP A 114 -22.58 3.84 1.55
C ASP A 114 -24.09 3.56 1.62
N HIS A 115 -24.76 4.16 2.62
CA HIS A 115 -26.19 4.07 2.87
C HIS A 115 -26.85 5.45 2.68
#